data_AF-A0A1F8T204-F1
#
_entry.id   AF-A0A1F8T204-F1
#
_cell.length_a   1.000
_cell.length_b   1.000
_cell.length_c   1.000
_cell.angle_alpha   90.00
_cell.angle_beta   90.00
_cell.angle_gamma   90.00
#
_symmetry.space_group_name_H-M   'P 1'
#
loop_
_entity.id
_entity.type
_entity.pdbx_description
1 polymer ?
#
loop_
_entity_poly.entity_id
_entity_poly.type
_entity_poly.pdbx_seq_one_letter_code
_entity_poly.pdbx_strand_id
1 'polypeptide(L)'
;MSQEPSLQDLILGYCQQVGGLVEPPAYGIYEVLLPDDVAARWGFPAHQRFLFAEEEHRAVLEGSATQGSVATEGSAATLLHYGHPLVETVVEELRRQSANGLFFVNNVRLEKPGLFSVIEKAVGLPNAKLFPVPDAVERRRLYHYVRFNFKASLIADEKRELILPIWMHLQSGYPVKSDDIERLAVLDVVNQFKHLDPAELAWLPRPPANPLSEEVLHPLLERARLAARIALGDTLQSLEKRLRRFLELDHARLSQYYDDLQKDAEKRLQKADADHRPALEAKLSAIETERQAKLADVVQKYRLRVDLELVNLAVIAQPKLDLKVEIKKRTAASQRQVAWDPLRHTVEPLACDICGLPGEELHLCENGHLAHAACLAPQCVECKRTFCQKCAESLQNCVVCARPVCVHSLARCPECQRVTCHEHVNLCHAANGEPQRIQAASPEAAASLEKAAPAAAPVPTPHGAELAARRKAAKKRGIPKARTTSVKKPVAGPTGDYVDIYFGAAKPLVSAYVMVKKREIAVRSWELTDGGIAVYCQCGNWYCREDGLVYRPAPDGQIEAQIMSNIRELMAEYHVPEKKLHFYRVVGEAVDARRLILTGRWKDPAALEAARTGFDNLK
;
A
#
# COMPACT_ATOMS: atom_id res chain seq x y z
N MET A 1 6.64 -8.51 -1.99
CA MET A 1 7.85 -9.24 -1.55
C MET A 1 8.94 -8.19 -1.43
N SER A 2 9.26 -7.62 -0.26
CA SER A 2 9.40 -8.21 1.08
C SER A 2 10.40 -9.36 1.11
N GLN A 3 11.52 -9.25 0.41
CA GLN A 3 12.73 -9.90 0.91
C GLN A 3 13.46 -8.83 1.73
N GLU A 4 13.39 -8.97 3.06
CA GLU A 4 14.39 -8.32 3.90
C GLU A 4 15.76 -8.76 3.35
N PRO A 5 16.67 -7.82 3.04
CA PRO A 5 17.98 -8.20 2.54
C PRO A 5 18.62 -9.14 3.55
N SER A 6 19.05 -10.32 3.09
CA SER A 6 19.72 -11.27 3.97
C SER A 6 21.01 -10.65 4.51
N LEU A 7 21.52 -11.17 5.63
CA LEU A 7 22.84 -10.78 6.13
C LEU A 7 23.91 -10.96 5.03
N GLN A 8 23.76 -12.00 4.22
CA GLN A 8 24.59 -12.26 3.05
C GLN A 8 24.55 -11.11 2.05
N ASP A 9 23.35 -10.71 1.60
CA ASP A 9 23.20 -9.64 0.60
C ASP A 9 23.76 -8.31 1.10
N LEU A 10 23.54 -8.01 2.40
CA LEU A 10 24.05 -6.80 3.03
C LEU A 10 25.58 -6.75 3.00
N ILE A 11 26.25 -7.80 3.49
CA ILE A 11 27.70 -7.81 3.62
C ILE A 11 28.37 -7.86 2.24
N LEU A 12 27.94 -8.78 1.37
CA LEU A 12 28.55 -8.94 0.05
C LEU A 12 28.30 -7.71 -0.83
N GLY A 13 27.08 -7.16 -0.79
CA GLY A 13 26.75 -5.92 -1.50
C GLY A 13 27.59 -4.74 -1.01
N TYR A 14 27.80 -4.62 0.31
CA TYR A 14 28.64 -3.56 0.85
C TYR A 14 30.12 -3.73 0.49
N CYS A 15 30.64 -4.97 0.51
CA CYS A 15 31.99 -5.26 0.03
C CYS A 15 32.18 -4.81 -1.42
N GLN A 16 31.21 -5.08 -2.31
CA GLN A 16 31.26 -4.59 -3.70
C GLN A 16 31.17 -3.07 -3.78
N GLN A 17 30.31 -2.44 -2.97
CA GLN A 17 30.16 -0.98 -2.94
C GLN A 17 31.45 -0.25 -2.57
N VAL A 18 32.23 -0.81 -1.64
CA VAL A 18 33.54 -0.25 -1.25
C VAL A 18 34.68 -0.65 -2.20
N GLY A 19 34.37 -1.27 -3.34
CA GLY A 19 35.33 -1.66 -4.37
C GLY A 19 35.95 -3.04 -4.20
N GLY A 20 35.42 -3.86 -3.29
CA GLY A 20 35.84 -5.25 -3.10
C GLY A 20 35.32 -6.16 -4.20
N LEU A 21 36.12 -7.18 -4.53
CA LEU A 21 35.73 -8.25 -5.45
C LEU A 21 35.11 -9.38 -4.65
N VAL A 22 33.90 -9.78 -5.04
CA VAL A 22 33.19 -10.91 -4.43
C VAL A 22 33.03 -11.97 -5.50
N GLU A 23 33.61 -13.15 -5.27
CA GLU A 23 33.41 -14.30 -6.14
C GLU A 23 32.12 -15.05 -5.81
N PRO A 24 31.49 -15.73 -6.79
CA PRO A 24 30.37 -16.62 -6.54
C PRO A 24 30.75 -17.71 -5.53
N PRO A 25 29.80 -18.18 -4.70
CA PRO A 25 30.12 -19.10 -3.62
C PRO A 25 30.55 -20.47 -4.17
N ALA A 26 31.65 -21.00 -3.65
CA ALA A 26 32.05 -22.39 -3.84
C ALA A 26 31.77 -23.16 -2.55
N TYR A 27 30.90 -24.17 -2.60
CA TYR A 27 30.48 -24.95 -1.41
C TYR A 27 29.91 -24.08 -0.27
N GLY A 28 29.19 -23.00 -0.61
CA GLY A 28 28.60 -22.07 0.37
C GLY A 28 29.59 -21.07 0.97
N ILE A 29 30.85 -21.06 0.54
CA ILE A 29 31.87 -20.12 0.97
C ILE A 29 32.05 -19.05 -0.10
N TYR A 30 31.94 -17.78 0.29
CA TYR A 30 32.22 -16.62 -0.57
C TYR A 30 33.66 -16.16 -0.39
N GLU A 31 34.39 -16.00 -1.48
CA GLU A 31 35.72 -15.39 -1.45
C GLU A 31 35.58 -13.89 -1.75
N VAL A 32 36.14 -13.08 -0.85
CA VAL A 32 36.06 -11.62 -0.91
C VAL A 32 37.46 -11.04 -0.81
N LEU A 33 37.82 -10.22 -1.80
CA LEU A 33 39.04 -9.43 -1.78
C LEU A 33 38.69 -7.95 -1.58
N LEU A 34 39.01 -7.43 -0.41
CA LEU A 34 38.83 -6.03 -0.04
C LEU A 34 40.03 -5.18 -0.50
N PRO A 35 39.82 -3.91 -0.88
CA PRO A 35 40.90 -2.95 -1.05
C PRO A 35 41.72 -2.78 0.23
N ASP A 36 43.03 -2.55 0.10
CA ASP A 36 43.96 -2.48 1.25
C ASP A 36 43.57 -1.39 2.27
N ASP A 37 43.02 -0.27 1.80
CA ASP A 37 42.56 0.83 2.66
C ASP A 37 41.31 0.44 3.47
N VAL A 38 40.39 -0.31 2.86
CA VAL A 38 39.19 -0.84 3.52
C VAL A 38 39.57 -1.93 4.52
N ALA A 39 40.42 -2.86 4.13
CA ALA A 39 40.95 -3.93 4.97
C ALA A 39 41.63 -3.36 6.24
N ALA A 40 42.52 -2.37 6.05
CA ALA A 40 43.17 -1.68 7.16
C ALA A 40 42.18 -0.91 8.05
N ARG A 41 41.19 -0.23 7.45
CA ARG A 41 40.16 0.53 8.18
C ARG A 41 39.26 -0.37 9.02
N TRP A 42 38.89 -1.54 8.51
CA TRP A 42 38.04 -2.48 9.24
C TRP A 42 38.84 -3.35 10.23
N GLY A 43 40.17 -3.40 10.10
CA GLY A 43 41.03 -4.24 10.94
C GLY A 43 40.99 -5.72 10.56
N PHE A 44 40.69 -6.03 9.29
CA PHE A 44 40.62 -7.40 8.77
C PHE A 44 41.60 -7.59 7.60
N PRO A 45 42.12 -8.81 7.38
CA PRO A 45 42.91 -9.11 6.17
C PRO A 45 42.18 -8.75 4.87
N ALA A 46 42.93 -8.35 3.83
CA ALA A 46 42.35 -8.01 2.52
C ALA A 46 41.60 -9.18 1.88
N HIS A 47 42.13 -10.40 2.01
CA HIS A 47 41.47 -11.62 1.55
C HIS A 47 40.64 -12.24 2.68
N GLN A 48 39.34 -12.42 2.44
CA GLN A 48 38.36 -12.98 3.36
C GLN A 48 37.60 -14.13 2.72
N ARG A 49 37.24 -15.13 3.54
CA ARG A 49 36.39 -16.26 3.14
C ARG A 49 35.17 -16.26 4.05
N PHE A 50 34.00 -15.88 3.56
CA PHE A 50 32.79 -15.74 4.36
C PHE A 50 31.88 -16.97 4.24
N LEU A 51 31.32 -17.36 5.38
CA LEU A 51 30.27 -18.36 5.51
C LEU A 51 29.09 -17.71 6.24
N PHE A 52 27.87 -17.83 5.73
CA PHE A 52 26.67 -17.28 6.38
C PHE A 52 25.87 -18.42 7.03
N ALA A 53 25.45 -18.24 8.28
CA ALA A 53 24.64 -19.23 8.99
C ALA A 53 23.18 -19.18 8.51
N GLU A 54 22.77 -20.13 7.66
CA GLU A 54 21.37 -20.56 7.58
C GLU A 54 21.17 -21.80 8.48
N GLU A 55 19.97 -21.99 9.02
CA GLU A 55 19.64 -23.09 9.97
C GLU A 55 20.05 -24.48 9.44
N GLU A 56 20.16 -24.65 8.12
CA GLU A 56 20.57 -25.88 7.45
C GLU A 56 22.07 -26.24 7.62
N HIS A 57 22.95 -25.26 7.84
CA HIS A 57 24.40 -25.49 7.97
C HIS A 57 24.84 -25.89 9.39
N ARG A 58 24.00 -25.69 10.40
CA ARG A 58 24.32 -26.06 11.78
C ARG A 58 24.46 -27.59 11.94
N ALA A 59 23.70 -28.36 11.15
CA ALA A 59 23.80 -29.82 11.13
C ALA A 59 25.13 -30.33 10.52
N VAL A 60 25.73 -29.58 9.58
CA VAL A 60 27.01 -29.95 8.95
C VAL A 60 28.18 -29.69 9.90
N LEU A 61 28.12 -28.61 10.68
CA LEU A 61 29.15 -28.26 11.67
C LEU A 61 29.06 -29.12 12.95
N GLU A 62 27.87 -29.49 13.40
CA GLU A 62 27.70 -30.42 14.53
C GLU A 62 28.06 -31.88 14.13
N GLY A 63 27.97 -32.23 12.84
CA GLY A 63 28.40 -33.52 12.29
C GLY A 63 29.91 -33.65 12.06
N SER A 64 30.68 -32.55 12.09
CA SER A 64 32.13 -32.57 11.88
C SER A 64 32.95 -32.48 13.17
N ALA A 65 32.32 -32.65 14.34
CA ALA A 65 33.01 -32.74 15.63
C ALA A 65 33.59 -34.14 15.93
N THR A 66 33.78 -34.97 14.90
CA THR A 66 34.55 -36.22 15.00
C THR A 66 35.65 -36.25 13.95
N GLN A 67 36.87 -36.03 14.43
CA GLN A 67 38.16 -36.41 13.86
C GLN A 67 38.67 -35.63 12.63
N GLY A 68 39.84 -35.01 12.80
CA GLY A 68 40.76 -34.75 11.71
C GLY A 68 41.04 -33.28 11.46
N SER A 69 42.08 -32.76 12.11
CA SER A 69 42.77 -31.53 11.74
C SER A 69 43.12 -31.51 10.25
N VAL A 70 42.61 -30.53 9.53
CA VAL A 70 43.30 -29.95 8.36
C VAL A 70 43.46 -28.46 8.65
N ALA A 71 44.43 -28.16 9.50
CA ALA A 71 45.08 -26.86 9.48
C ALA A 71 46.02 -26.87 8.28
N THR A 72 45.57 -26.32 7.16
CA THR A 72 46.45 -25.82 6.11
C THR A 72 46.52 -24.30 6.26
N GLU A 73 47.74 -23.78 6.36
CA GLU A 73 48.05 -22.36 6.47
C GLU A 73 47.46 -21.60 5.27
N GLY A 74 46.38 -20.84 5.50
CA GLY A 74 45.68 -20.08 4.45
C GLY A 74 44.19 -19.88 4.73
N SER A 75 43.87 -19.17 5.82
CA SER A 75 42.54 -18.63 6.19
C SER A 75 41.38 -19.65 6.30
N ALA A 76 41.06 -20.03 7.55
CA ALA A 76 39.79 -20.68 7.88
C ALA A 76 38.60 -19.76 7.50
N ALA A 77 37.53 -20.33 6.95
CA ALA A 77 36.33 -19.57 6.61
C ALA A 77 35.72 -18.93 7.87
N THR A 78 35.40 -17.64 7.77
CA THR A 78 34.82 -16.83 8.85
C THR A 78 33.30 -16.96 8.81
N LEU A 79 32.71 -17.49 9.88
CA LEU A 79 31.26 -17.58 10.04
C LEU A 79 30.69 -16.21 10.43
N LEU A 80 29.94 -15.60 9.53
CA LEU A 80 29.24 -14.33 9.75
C LEU A 80 27.83 -14.58 10.29
N HIS A 81 27.57 -13.99 11.45
CA HIS A 81 26.25 -13.90 12.09
C HIS A 81 26.05 -12.45 12.56
N TYR A 82 24.83 -12.08 12.97
CA TYR A 82 24.49 -10.69 13.30
C TYR A 82 25.36 -10.02 14.36
N GLY A 83 26.00 -10.79 15.26
CA GLY A 83 26.88 -10.27 16.31
C GLY A 83 28.38 -10.38 16.00
N HIS A 84 28.74 -10.69 14.75
CA HIS A 84 30.15 -10.80 14.37
C HIS A 84 30.78 -9.39 14.26
N PRO A 85 32.02 -9.16 14.75
CA PRO A 85 32.64 -7.82 14.74
C PRO A 85 32.71 -7.16 13.36
N LEU A 86 32.97 -7.92 12.29
CA LEU A 86 32.94 -7.41 10.92
C LEU A 86 31.54 -6.86 10.55
N VAL A 87 30.48 -7.57 10.94
CA VAL A 87 29.10 -7.17 10.65
C VAL A 87 28.79 -5.89 11.40
N GLU A 88 29.18 -5.79 12.67
CA GLU A 88 29.02 -4.57 13.48
C GLU A 88 29.78 -3.38 12.85
N THR A 89 31.03 -3.57 12.42
CA THR A 89 31.82 -2.53 11.73
C THR A 89 31.14 -2.06 10.44
N VAL A 90 30.68 -2.99 9.61
CA VAL A 90 29.95 -2.67 8.37
C VAL A 90 28.66 -1.92 8.68
N VAL A 91 27.89 -2.36 9.68
CA VAL A 91 26.65 -1.72 10.11
C VAL A 91 26.92 -0.31 10.66
N GLU A 92 27.97 -0.12 11.47
CA GLU A 92 28.34 1.20 11.98
C GLU A 92 28.75 2.16 10.84
N GLU A 93 29.50 1.69 9.86
CA GLU A 93 29.89 2.51 8.71
C GLU A 93 28.68 2.86 7.84
N LEU A 94 27.79 1.90 7.59
CA LEU A 94 26.52 2.13 6.90
C LEU A 94 25.62 3.13 7.64
N ARG A 95 25.57 3.08 8.97
CA ARG A 95 24.82 4.06 9.79
C ARG A 95 25.38 5.48 9.71
N ARG A 96 26.67 5.63 9.42
CA ARG A 96 27.31 6.95 9.22
C ARG A 96 27.03 7.53 7.83
N GLN A 97 26.68 6.69 6.87
CA GLN A 97 26.36 7.12 5.52
C GLN A 97 24.90 7.60 5.44
N SER A 98 24.64 8.61 4.61
CA SER A 98 23.27 8.98 4.30
C SER A 98 22.64 7.87 3.46
N ALA A 99 21.68 7.14 4.02
CA ALA A 99 20.94 6.09 3.31
C ALA A 99 19.84 6.64 2.38
N ASN A 100 19.93 7.93 2.01
CA ASN A 100 18.97 8.56 1.12
C ASN A 100 19.34 8.25 -0.34
N GLY A 101 18.33 7.93 -1.17
CA GLY A 101 18.55 7.53 -2.55
C GLY A 101 17.67 8.28 -3.54
N LEU A 102 18.18 8.47 -4.76
CA LEU A 102 17.41 8.91 -5.92
C LEU A 102 17.48 7.81 -6.99
N PHE A 103 16.32 7.34 -7.41
CA PHE A 103 16.18 6.25 -8.37
C PHE A 103 15.27 6.68 -9.53
N PHE A 104 15.42 5.99 -10.66
CA PHE A 104 14.70 6.28 -11.89
C PHE A 104 14.03 5.01 -12.42
N VAL A 105 12.77 5.13 -12.81
CA VAL A 105 12.04 4.08 -13.54
C VAL A 105 12.20 4.34 -15.03
N ASN A 106 13.08 3.56 -15.67
CA ASN A 106 13.38 3.72 -17.09
C ASN A 106 12.59 2.76 -18.00
N ASN A 107 11.98 1.71 -17.43
CA ASN A 107 11.29 0.64 -18.17
C ASN A 107 9.82 0.97 -18.52
N VAL A 108 9.56 2.16 -19.07
CA VAL A 108 8.20 2.65 -19.37
C VAL A 108 8.07 3.31 -20.74
N ARG A 109 6.87 3.20 -21.34
CA ARG A 109 6.54 3.81 -22.63
C ARG A 109 5.61 5.02 -22.48
N LEU A 110 6.01 6.16 -23.02
CA LEU A 110 5.30 7.44 -22.89
C LEU A 110 4.39 7.75 -24.09
N GLU A 111 3.50 6.81 -24.43
CA GLU A 111 2.50 6.95 -25.49
C GLU A 111 1.21 6.23 -25.10
N LYS A 112 0.07 6.95 -25.06
CA LYS A 112 -1.24 6.33 -24.81
C LYS A 112 -2.32 6.92 -25.72
N PRO A 113 -2.51 6.37 -26.93
CA PRO A 113 -3.52 6.87 -27.84
C PRO A 113 -4.93 6.74 -27.27
N GLY A 114 -5.70 7.84 -27.33
CA GLY A 114 -7.04 7.90 -26.73
C GLY A 114 -7.02 8.07 -25.22
N LEU A 115 -5.98 8.71 -24.66
CA LEU A 115 -5.80 8.94 -23.23
C LEU A 115 -7.05 9.52 -22.56
N PHE A 116 -7.71 10.49 -23.19
CA PHE A 116 -8.96 11.06 -22.67
C PHE A 116 -10.04 10.01 -22.40
N SER A 117 -10.27 9.06 -23.33
CA SER A 117 -11.28 8.01 -23.14
C SER A 117 -10.90 7.04 -22.02
N VAL A 118 -9.60 6.82 -21.79
CA VAL A 118 -9.11 6.02 -20.66
C VAL A 118 -9.38 6.76 -19.35
N ILE A 119 -9.11 8.07 -19.30
CA ILE A 119 -9.39 8.94 -18.15
C ILE A 119 -10.89 8.98 -17.84
N GLU A 120 -11.72 9.19 -18.85
CA GLU A 120 -13.18 9.27 -18.70
C GLU A 120 -13.78 7.99 -18.09
N LYS A 121 -13.22 6.82 -18.42
CA LYS A 121 -13.67 5.54 -17.85
C LYS A 121 -13.15 5.29 -16.43
N ALA A 122 -11.98 5.84 -16.10
CA ALA A 122 -11.32 5.56 -14.82
C ALA A 122 -11.78 6.49 -13.70
N VAL A 123 -12.20 7.71 -14.02
CA VAL A 123 -12.55 8.73 -13.02
C VAL A 123 -14.06 8.72 -12.74
N GLY A 124 -14.45 8.32 -11.53
CA GLY A 124 -15.84 8.34 -11.06
C GLY A 124 -16.27 9.73 -10.58
N LEU A 125 -17.31 10.29 -11.21
CA LEU A 125 -17.89 11.60 -10.85
C LEU A 125 -19.41 11.50 -10.71
N PRO A 126 -19.96 11.17 -9.53
CA PRO A 126 -21.40 10.91 -9.39
C PRO A 126 -22.31 12.11 -9.72
N ASN A 127 -21.81 13.35 -9.57
CA ASN A 127 -22.60 14.58 -9.77
C ASN A 127 -22.05 15.52 -10.87
N ALA A 128 -21.07 15.07 -11.66
CA ALA A 128 -20.41 15.86 -12.69
C ALA A 128 -19.98 14.99 -13.87
N LYS A 129 -19.50 15.61 -14.95
CA LYS A 129 -18.95 14.90 -16.12
C LYS A 129 -17.59 15.47 -16.50
N LEU A 130 -16.76 14.63 -17.11
CA LEU A 130 -15.49 15.03 -17.71
C LEU A 130 -15.69 15.53 -19.14
N PHE A 131 -14.93 16.56 -19.49
CA PHE A 131 -14.87 17.14 -20.81
C PHE A 131 -13.39 17.38 -21.19
N PRO A 132 -13.03 17.21 -22.47
CA PRO A 132 -11.72 17.60 -22.94
C PRO A 132 -11.60 19.12 -22.92
N VAL A 133 -10.45 19.63 -22.49
CA VAL A 133 -10.16 21.06 -22.61
C VAL A 133 -9.71 21.34 -24.06
N PRO A 134 -10.26 22.38 -24.73
CA PRO A 134 -9.81 22.76 -26.07
C PRO A 134 -8.29 23.00 -26.09
N ASP A 135 -7.63 22.49 -27.12
CA ASP A 135 -6.17 22.61 -27.31
C ASP A 135 -5.29 21.96 -26.22
N ALA A 136 -5.88 21.17 -25.32
CA ALA A 136 -5.10 20.41 -24.35
C ALA A 136 -4.30 19.31 -25.06
N VAL A 137 -2.98 19.39 -24.92
CA VAL A 137 -2.04 18.41 -25.46
C VAL A 137 -1.56 17.50 -24.33
N GLU A 138 -1.42 16.22 -24.64
CA GLU A 138 -0.76 15.24 -23.77
C GLU A 138 0.69 15.67 -23.53
N ARG A 139 1.10 15.81 -22.27
CA ARG A 139 2.49 16.16 -21.93
C ARG A 139 3.19 14.99 -21.27
N ARG A 140 4.49 14.89 -21.52
CA ARG A 140 5.40 13.96 -20.84
C ARG A 140 6.06 14.72 -19.70
N ARG A 141 5.90 14.24 -18.49
CA ARG A 141 6.43 14.89 -17.28
C ARG A 141 7.05 13.88 -16.35
N LEU A 142 8.00 14.33 -15.53
CA LEU A 142 8.62 13.53 -14.49
C LEU A 142 7.79 13.62 -13.20
N TYR A 143 7.22 12.50 -12.78
CA TYR A 143 6.55 12.35 -11.50
C TYR A 143 7.49 11.70 -10.49
N HIS A 144 7.23 11.89 -9.19
CA HIS A 144 8.08 11.35 -8.14
C HIS A 144 7.24 10.63 -7.09
N TYR A 145 7.70 9.44 -6.71
CA TYR A 145 7.32 8.81 -5.46
C TYR A 145 8.39 9.09 -4.42
N VAL A 146 7.99 9.32 -3.18
CA VAL A 146 8.90 9.41 -2.04
C VAL A 146 8.55 8.29 -1.08
N ARG A 147 9.49 7.37 -0.88
CA ARG A 147 9.40 6.32 0.13
C ARG A 147 10.10 6.78 1.39
N PHE A 148 9.33 7.06 2.44
CA PHE A 148 9.84 7.34 3.78
C PHE A 148 9.94 6.04 4.56
N ASN A 149 11.14 5.67 4.99
CA ASN A 149 11.33 4.49 5.82
C ASN A 149 11.39 4.90 7.28
N PHE A 150 10.35 4.54 8.04
CA PHE A 150 10.29 4.82 9.47
C PHE A 150 10.72 3.58 10.26
N LYS A 151 11.52 3.77 11.31
CA LYS A 151 11.62 2.81 12.40
C LYS A 151 10.45 3.06 13.34
N ALA A 152 9.53 2.12 13.41
CA ALA A 152 8.41 2.16 14.35
C ALA A 152 8.75 1.30 15.57
N SER A 153 8.88 1.93 16.74
CA SER A 153 9.10 1.26 18.02
C SER A 153 7.78 1.21 18.78
N LEU A 154 7.21 0.01 18.92
CA LEU A 154 6.00 -0.28 19.70
C LEU A 154 6.45 -0.70 21.11
N ILE A 155 6.20 0.16 22.10
CA ILE A 155 6.71 0.02 23.46
C ILE A 155 5.53 -0.18 24.43
N ALA A 156 5.52 -1.31 25.12
CA ALA A 156 4.67 -1.57 26.28
C ALA A 156 5.51 -2.34 27.32
N ASP A 157 5.06 -3.52 27.77
CA ASP A 157 5.89 -4.46 28.55
C ASP A 157 7.08 -4.98 27.73
N GLU A 158 6.84 -5.21 26.44
CA GLU A 158 7.87 -5.55 25.45
C GLU A 158 8.09 -4.37 24.50
N LYS A 159 9.33 -4.22 24.03
CA LYS A 159 9.68 -3.34 22.92
C LYS A 159 9.75 -4.15 21.63
N ARG A 160 8.99 -3.74 20.62
CA ARG A 160 9.05 -4.31 19.26
C ARG A 160 9.41 -3.21 18.28
N GLU A 161 10.31 -3.52 17.36
CA GLU A 161 10.75 -2.58 16.32
C GLU A 161 10.49 -3.17 14.95
N LEU A 162 10.02 -2.34 14.03
CA LEU A 162 9.88 -2.70 12.62
C LEU A 162 10.22 -1.52 11.73
N ILE A 163 10.60 -1.79 10.48
CA ILE A 163 10.72 -0.78 9.44
C ILE A 163 9.39 -0.69 8.69
N LEU A 164 8.83 0.51 8.67
CA LEU A 164 7.56 0.83 8.04
C LEU A 164 7.81 1.75 6.83
N PRO A 165 7.84 1.21 5.60
CA PRO A 165 7.93 2.02 4.40
C PRO A 165 6.58 2.69 4.10
N ILE A 166 6.58 4.02 4.00
CA ILE A 166 5.42 4.81 3.59
C ILE A 166 5.73 5.50 2.26
N TRP A 167 4.98 5.11 1.24
CA TRP A 167 5.11 5.66 -0.09
C TRP A 167 4.14 6.81 -0.30
N MET A 168 4.66 7.93 -0.76
CA MET A 168 3.90 9.15 -1.04
C MET A 168 4.05 9.53 -2.51
N HIS A 169 2.96 9.93 -3.16
CA HIS A 169 3.03 10.59 -4.46
C HIS A 169 3.36 12.07 -4.27
N LEU A 170 4.53 12.52 -4.73
CA LEU A 170 5.02 13.88 -4.47
C LEU A 170 4.10 14.94 -5.07
N GLN A 171 3.65 14.75 -6.32
CA GLN A 171 2.85 15.75 -7.04
C GLN A 171 1.42 15.86 -6.55
N SER A 172 0.86 14.80 -5.98
CA SER A 172 -0.53 14.80 -5.47
C SER A 172 -0.60 14.88 -3.94
N GLY A 173 0.50 14.62 -3.24
CA GLY A 173 0.61 14.75 -1.79
C GLY A 173 -0.13 13.68 -1.00
N TYR A 174 -0.37 12.50 -1.57
CA TYR A 174 -1.13 11.42 -0.92
C TYR A 174 -0.33 10.12 -0.82
N PRO A 175 -0.66 9.23 0.14
CA PRO A 175 -0.04 7.91 0.22
C PRO A 175 -0.47 7.01 -0.94
N VAL A 176 0.47 6.23 -1.47
CA VAL A 176 0.24 5.25 -2.54
C VAL A 176 0.50 3.83 -2.05
N LYS A 177 -0.26 2.87 -2.57
CA LYS A 177 0.09 1.45 -2.42
C LYS A 177 1.32 1.15 -3.28
N SER A 178 2.33 0.54 -2.68
CA SER A 178 3.60 0.31 -3.35
C SER A 178 3.72 -1.05 -4.01
N ASP A 179 2.87 -2.02 -3.67
CA ASP A 179 2.99 -3.42 -4.14
C ASP A 179 3.23 -3.55 -5.65
N ASP A 180 2.44 -2.82 -6.45
CA ASP A 180 2.57 -2.86 -7.92
C ASP A 180 3.82 -2.12 -8.41
N ILE A 181 4.19 -1.02 -7.76
CA ILE A 181 5.38 -0.24 -8.13
C ILE A 181 6.63 -1.03 -7.79
N GLU A 182 6.71 -1.59 -6.58
CA GLU A 182 7.80 -2.43 -6.11
C GLU A 182 7.95 -3.69 -6.96
N ARG A 183 6.85 -4.25 -7.47
CA ARG A 183 6.89 -5.41 -8.37
C ARG A 183 7.35 -5.03 -9.78
N LEU A 184 6.77 -4.00 -10.39
CA LEU A 184 6.95 -3.69 -11.82
C LEU A 184 8.15 -2.78 -12.12
N ALA A 185 8.53 -1.88 -11.21
CA ALA A 185 9.55 -0.88 -11.48
C ALA A 185 10.95 -1.50 -11.54
N VAL A 186 11.71 -1.28 -12.61
CA VAL A 186 13.15 -1.56 -12.59
C VAL A 186 13.86 -0.26 -12.19
N LEU A 187 14.40 -0.22 -10.97
CA LEU A 187 15.05 0.97 -10.43
C LEU A 187 16.48 1.08 -10.96
N ASP A 188 16.79 2.24 -11.52
CA ASP A 188 18.12 2.62 -12.01
C ASP A 188 18.61 3.85 -11.23
N VAL A 189 19.93 4.08 -11.23
CA VAL A 189 20.56 5.29 -10.67
C VAL A 189 20.82 6.35 -11.75
N VAL A 190 20.67 5.99 -13.04
CA VAL A 190 20.83 6.91 -14.17
C VAL A 190 19.46 7.32 -14.73
N ASN A 191 19.26 8.63 -14.89
CA ASN A 191 18.03 9.16 -15.49
C ASN A 191 18.10 9.18 -17.03
N GLN A 192 17.37 8.26 -17.69
CA GLN A 192 17.26 8.26 -19.15
C GLN A 192 16.29 9.35 -19.70
N PHE A 193 15.47 9.93 -18.82
CA PHE A 193 14.45 10.93 -19.14
C PHE A 193 14.81 12.34 -18.64
N LYS A 194 16.10 12.67 -18.56
CA LYS A 194 16.62 13.98 -18.08
C LYS A 194 16.10 15.21 -18.85
N HIS A 195 15.52 15.01 -20.02
CA HIS A 195 14.94 16.06 -20.86
C HIS A 195 13.48 16.41 -20.48
N LEU A 196 12.86 15.64 -19.59
CA LEU A 196 11.50 15.90 -19.13
C LEU A 196 11.52 16.80 -17.90
N ASP A 197 10.69 17.85 -17.93
CA ASP A 197 10.48 18.66 -16.74
C ASP A 197 9.65 17.90 -15.69
N PRO A 198 9.84 18.21 -14.39
CA PRO A 198 8.95 17.73 -13.36
C PRO A 198 7.50 18.16 -13.55
N ALA A 199 6.57 17.30 -13.14
CA ALA A 199 5.15 17.63 -13.06
C ALA A 199 4.84 18.60 -11.91
N GLU A 200 3.75 19.35 -12.06
CA GLU A 200 3.28 20.35 -11.09
C GLU A 200 2.80 19.70 -9.76
N LEU A 201 3.01 20.41 -8.64
CA LEU A 201 2.58 19.95 -7.32
C LEU A 201 1.16 20.47 -7.03
N ALA A 202 0.14 19.65 -7.33
CA ALA A 202 -1.27 20.06 -7.31
C ALA A 202 -1.82 20.39 -5.90
N TRP A 203 -1.18 19.90 -4.84
CA TRP A 203 -1.62 20.06 -3.46
C TRP A 203 -1.00 21.27 -2.74
N LEU A 204 -0.08 21.99 -3.39
CA LEU A 204 0.53 23.20 -2.87
C LEU A 204 -0.02 24.44 -3.58
N PRO A 205 -0.48 25.47 -2.86
CA PRO A 205 -1.01 26.70 -3.47
C PRO A 205 0.03 27.47 -4.30
N ARG A 206 1.29 27.42 -3.86
CA ARG A 206 2.44 28.06 -4.51
C ARG A 206 3.60 27.07 -4.51
N PRO A 207 3.69 26.20 -5.51
CA PRO A 207 4.76 25.21 -5.56
C PRO A 207 6.11 25.89 -5.83
N PRO A 208 7.17 25.52 -5.11
CA PRO A 208 8.51 26.01 -5.40
C PRO A 208 9.01 25.45 -6.74
N ALA A 209 10.02 26.11 -7.33
CA ALA A 209 10.58 25.71 -8.62
C ALA A 209 11.21 24.31 -8.60
N ASN A 210 11.86 23.94 -7.48
CA ASN A 210 12.41 22.61 -7.27
C ASN A 210 11.39 21.74 -6.50
N PRO A 211 10.82 20.69 -7.11
CA PRO A 211 9.84 19.83 -6.44
C PRO A 211 10.46 18.95 -5.34
N LEU A 212 11.79 18.77 -5.35
CA LEU A 212 12.53 18.01 -4.34
C LEU A 212 13.17 18.89 -3.27
N SER A 213 12.71 20.14 -3.14
CA SER A 213 13.15 21.04 -2.08
C SER A 213 12.61 20.63 -0.71
N GLU A 214 13.29 21.06 0.34
CA GLU A 214 12.89 20.83 1.73
C GLU A 214 11.49 21.41 2.02
N GLU A 215 11.14 22.54 1.41
CA GLU A 215 9.82 23.18 1.50
C GLU A 215 8.67 22.26 1.04
N VAL A 216 8.95 21.30 0.15
CA VAL A 216 7.97 20.31 -0.33
C VAL A 216 8.06 19.01 0.47
N LEU A 217 9.28 18.53 0.73
CA LEU A 217 9.50 17.26 1.42
C LEU A 217 9.08 17.31 2.88
N HIS A 218 9.21 18.45 3.56
CA HIS A 218 8.84 18.59 4.97
C HIS A 218 7.31 18.48 5.18
N PRO A 219 6.45 19.22 4.47
CA PRO A 219 5.00 19.00 4.60
C PRO A 219 4.55 17.63 4.05
N LEU A 220 5.26 17.04 3.08
CA LEU A 220 4.99 15.68 2.63
C LEU A 220 5.31 14.65 3.72
N LEU A 221 6.39 14.85 4.49
CA LEU A 221 6.76 14.01 5.63
C LEU A 221 5.66 14.04 6.71
N GLU A 222 5.08 15.20 7.00
CA GLU A 222 3.95 15.28 7.96
C GLU A 222 2.74 14.47 7.48
N ARG A 223 2.44 14.50 6.19
CA ARG A 223 1.40 13.65 5.59
C ARG A 223 1.77 12.16 5.65
N ALA A 224 3.05 11.82 5.44
CA ALA A 224 3.54 10.46 5.56
C ALA A 224 3.44 9.93 7.01
N ARG A 225 3.67 10.78 8.02
CA ARG A 225 3.47 10.43 9.45
C ARG A 225 2.01 10.09 9.75
N LEU A 226 1.06 10.83 9.17
CA LEU A 226 -0.37 10.49 9.29
C LEU A 226 -0.69 9.16 8.60
N ALA A 227 -0.15 8.93 7.40
CA ALA A 227 -0.30 7.67 6.68
C ALA A 227 0.32 6.48 7.44
N ALA A 228 1.45 6.67 8.12
CA ALA A 228 2.08 5.66 8.97
C ALA A 228 1.15 5.16 10.08
N ARG A 229 0.40 6.07 10.71
CA ARG A 229 -0.59 5.71 11.74
C ARG A 229 -1.71 4.84 11.19
N ILE A 230 -2.16 5.13 9.97
CA ILE A 230 -3.21 4.34 9.29
C ILE A 230 -2.65 2.96 8.93
N ALA A 231 -1.44 2.90 8.38
CA ALA A 231 -0.78 1.64 8.01
C ALA A 231 -0.53 0.72 9.21
N LEU A 232 -0.24 1.28 10.38
CA LEU A 232 -0.09 0.53 11.63
C LEU A 232 -1.42 0.14 12.29
N GLY A 233 -2.55 0.63 11.80
CA GLY A 233 -3.85 0.56 12.47
C GLY A 233 -4.23 -0.85 12.96
N ASP A 234 -4.20 -1.84 12.08
CA ASP A 234 -4.59 -3.21 12.42
C ASP A 234 -3.62 -3.87 13.42
N THR A 235 -2.32 -3.63 13.25
CA THR A 235 -1.27 -4.10 14.16
C THR A 235 -1.45 -3.50 15.56
N LEU A 236 -1.71 -2.19 15.63
CA LEU A 236 -1.94 -1.48 16.90
C LEU A 236 -3.23 -1.97 17.56
N GLN A 237 -4.33 -2.12 16.82
CA GLN A 237 -5.60 -2.62 17.37
C GLN A 237 -5.44 -4.04 17.95
N SER A 238 -4.74 -4.93 17.24
CA SER A 238 -4.47 -6.29 17.71
C SER A 238 -3.63 -6.28 18.99
N LEU A 239 -2.58 -5.46 19.03
CA LEU A 239 -1.70 -5.31 20.19
C LEU A 239 -2.44 -4.71 21.38
N GLU A 240 -3.19 -3.62 21.18
CA GLU A 240 -4.01 -2.97 22.20
C GLU A 240 -5.02 -3.93 22.82
N LYS A 241 -5.69 -4.76 22.01
CA LYS A 241 -6.62 -5.77 22.50
C LYS A 241 -5.92 -6.81 23.38
N ARG A 242 -4.73 -7.25 23.00
CA ARG A 242 -3.91 -8.19 23.79
C ARG A 242 -3.43 -7.56 25.10
N LEU A 243 -2.91 -6.34 25.05
CA LEU A 243 -2.43 -5.60 26.23
C LEU A 243 -3.58 -5.33 27.21
N ARG A 244 -4.75 -4.93 26.71
CA ARG A 244 -5.96 -4.73 27.54
C ARG A 244 -6.35 -5.98 28.30
N ARG A 245 -6.33 -7.15 27.64
CA ARG A 245 -6.62 -8.42 28.30
C ARG A 245 -5.60 -8.74 29.41
N PHE A 246 -4.32 -8.49 29.19
CA PHE A 246 -3.31 -8.71 30.23
C PHE A 246 -3.45 -7.72 31.38
N LEU A 247 -3.72 -6.45 31.09
CA LEU A 247 -4.02 -5.44 32.09
C LEU A 247 -5.20 -5.87 32.98
N GLU A 248 -6.30 -6.33 32.38
CA GLU A 248 -7.49 -6.82 33.12
C GLU A 248 -7.13 -7.98 34.06
N LEU A 249 -6.38 -8.97 33.58
CA LEU A 249 -5.96 -10.13 34.37
C LEU A 249 -5.02 -9.77 35.52
N ASP A 250 -3.99 -8.96 35.25
CA ASP A 250 -3.03 -8.56 36.26
C ASP A 250 -3.65 -7.60 37.29
N HIS A 251 -4.52 -6.69 36.85
CA HIS A 251 -5.29 -5.82 37.73
C HIS A 251 -6.21 -6.62 38.66
N ALA A 252 -6.92 -7.62 38.13
CA ALA A 252 -7.79 -8.49 38.94
C ALA A 252 -6.97 -9.30 39.96
N ARG A 253 -5.83 -9.87 39.55
CA ARG A 253 -4.94 -10.64 40.45
C ARG A 253 -4.39 -9.77 41.58
N LEU A 254 -3.90 -8.57 41.27
CA LEU A 254 -3.37 -7.63 42.27
C LEU A 254 -4.46 -7.12 43.21
N SER A 255 -5.63 -6.79 42.66
CA SER A 255 -6.77 -6.34 43.47
C SER A 255 -7.18 -7.42 44.46
N GLN A 256 -7.31 -8.67 44.02
CA GLN A 256 -7.65 -9.79 44.89
C GLN A 256 -6.61 -9.99 46.01
N TYR A 257 -5.31 -9.93 45.69
CA TYR A 257 -4.23 -10.06 46.67
C TYR A 257 -4.32 -8.98 47.76
N TYR A 258 -4.46 -7.70 47.37
CA TYR A 258 -4.54 -6.60 48.33
C TYR A 258 -5.87 -6.59 49.08
N ASP A 259 -6.98 -6.99 48.46
CA ASP A 259 -8.28 -7.13 49.13
C ASP A 259 -8.21 -8.18 50.26
N ASP A 260 -7.54 -9.31 50.03
CA ASP A 260 -7.37 -10.34 51.05
C ASP A 260 -6.44 -9.88 52.19
N LEU A 261 -5.37 -9.16 51.84
CA LEU A 261 -4.43 -8.58 52.81
C LEU A 261 -5.08 -7.48 53.67
N GLN A 262 -5.95 -6.67 53.07
CA GLN A 262 -6.75 -5.66 53.74
C GLN A 262 -7.79 -6.29 54.68
N LYS A 263 -8.55 -7.29 54.21
CA LYS A 263 -9.52 -8.04 55.05
C LYS A 263 -8.85 -8.65 56.27
N ASP A 264 -7.65 -9.20 56.13
CA ASP A 264 -6.92 -9.78 57.25
C ASP A 264 -6.42 -8.73 58.24
N ALA A 265 -6.02 -7.54 57.77
CA ALA A 265 -5.68 -6.42 58.62
C ALA A 265 -6.91 -5.83 59.35
N GLU A 266 -8.05 -5.69 58.67
CA GLU A 266 -9.33 -5.24 59.24
C GLU A 266 -9.85 -6.19 60.33
N LYS A 267 -9.79 -7.50 60.10
CA LYS A 267 -10.15 -8.51 61.11
C LYS A 267 -9.29 -8.40 62.37
N ARG A 268 -8.00 -8.06 62.23
CA ARG A 268 -7.10 -7.83 63.36
C ARG A 268 -7.42 -6.52 64.09
N LEU A 269 -7.76 -5.47 63.34
CA LEU A 269 -8.17 -4.18 63.90
C LEU A 269 -9.45 -4.28 64.75
N GLN A 270 -10.43 -5.06 64.29
CA GLN A 270 -11.69 -5.28 65.03
C GLN A 270 -11.47 -5.96 66.39
N LYS A 271 -10.38 -6.71 66.56
CA LYS A 271 -10.03 -7.45 67.78
C LYS A 271 -8.94 -6.76 68.61
N ALA A 272 -8.48 -5.58 68.19
CA ALA A 272 -7.35 -4.90 68.81
C ALA A 272 -7.77 -3.97 69.96
N ASP A 273 -6.98 -3.97 71.02
CA ASP A 273 -7.12 -3.05 72.15
C ASP A 273 -6.73 -1.61 71.76
N ALA A 274 -7.14 -0.64 72.58
CA ALA A 274 -6.98 0.80 72.31
C ALA A 274 -5.53 1.22 71.97
N ASP A 275 -4.54 0.60 72.61
CA ASP A 275 -3.12 0.91 72.40
C ASP A 275 -2.58 0.40 71.04
N HIS A 276 -3.15 -0.68 70.50
CA HIS A 276 -2.68 -1.31 69.25
C HIS A 276 -3.45 -0.85 68.00
N ARG A 277 -4.61 -0.21 68.19
CA ARG A 277 -5.49 0.27 67.14
C ARG A 277 -4.81 1.29 66.19
N PRO A 278 -4.08 2.31 66.68
CA PRO A 278 -3.45 3.31 65.79
C PRO A 278 -2.39 2.70 64.87
N ALA A 279 -1.63 1.71 65.36
CA ALA A 279 -0.61 1.02 64.57
C ALA A 279 -1.22 0.19 63.43
N LEU A 280 -2.38 -0.44 63.67
CA LEU A 280 -3.10 -1.23 62.66
C LEU A 280 -3.81 -0.33 61.63
N GLU A 281 -4.33 0.83 62.05
CA GLU A 281 -4.88 1.85 61.13
C GLU A 281 -3.79 2.42 60.21
N ALA A 282 -2.61 2.74 60.76
CA ALA A 282 -1.45 3.16 59.96
C ALA A 282 -1.03 2.06 58.96
N LYS A 283 -1.09 0.79 59.36
CA LYS A 283 -0.80 -0.34 58.48
C LYS A 283 -1.82 -0.46 57.33
N LEU A 284 -3.11 -0.29 57.59
CA LEU A 284 -4.16 -0.29 56.56
C LEU A 284 -3.95 0.85 55.54
N SER A 285 -3.64 2.05 56.02
CA SER A 285 -3.32 3.19 55.16
C SER A 285 -2.10 2.91 54.27
N ALA A 286 -1.06 2.27 54.83
CA ALA A 286 0.12 1.87 54.07
C ALA A 286 -0.22 0.82 52.99
N ILE A 287 -1.05 -0.19 53.32
CA ILE A 287 -1.52 -1.21 52.37
C ILE A 287 -2.28 -0.58 51.21
N GLU A 288 -3.18 0.38 51.49
CA GLU A 288 -3.95 1.06 50.45
C GLU A 288 -3.06 1.94 49.55
N THR A 289 -2.09 2.65 50.15
CA THR A 289 -1.12 3.44 49.39
C THR A 289 -0.27 2.55 48.48
N GLU A 290 0.19 1.40 48.98
CA GLU A 290 0.95 0.43 48.20
C GLU A 290 0.11 -0.18 47.07
N ARG A 291 -1.15 -0.54 47.36
CA ARG A 291 -2.12 -1.02 46.37
C ARG A 291 -2.26 -0.02 45.23
N GLN A 292 -2.53 1.24 45.53
CA GLN A 292 -2.70 2.29 44.53
C GLN A 292 -1.44 2.47 43.68
N ALA A 293 -0.26 2.47 44.30
CA ALA A 293 1.01 2.52 43.59
C ALA A 293 1.20 1.32 42.64
N LYS A 294 0.92 0.10 43.10
CA LYS A 294 1.05 -1.12 42.27
C LYS A 294 0.04 -1.19 41.14
N LEU A 295 -1.20 -0.74 41.35
CA LEU A 295 -2.18 -0.66 40.28
C LEU A 295 -1.78 0.37 39.23
N ALA A 296 -1.25 1.52 39.65
CA ALA A 296 -0.71 2.53 38.74
C ALA A 296 0.49 1.99 37.93
N ASP A 297 1.41 1.26 38.57
CA ASP A 297 2.55 0.60 37.90
C ASP A 297 2.07 -0.36 36.81
N VAL A 298 1.04 -1.17 37.08
CA VAL A 298 0.49 -2.11 36.08
C VAL A 298 -0.20 -1.40 34.93
N VAL A 299 -0.97 -0.35 35.19
CA VAL A 299 -1.56 0.46 34.12
C VAL A 299 -0.47 1.07 33.25
N GLN A 300 0.60 1.59 33.86
CA GLN A 300 1.71 2.19 33.13
C GLN A 300 2.51 1.15 32.34
N LYS A 301 2.71 -0.06 32.88
CA LYS A 301 3.37 -1.19 32.22
C LYS A 301 2.70 -1.59 30.90
N TYR A 302 1.37 -1.57 30.86
CA TYR A 302 0.59 -1.95 29.67
C TYR A 302 0.20 -0.77 28.78
N ARG A 303 0.70 0.44 29.06
CA ARG A 303 0.49 1.62 28.23
C ARG A 303 1.31 1.51 26.94
N LEU A 304 0.62 1.33 25.81
CA LEU A 304 1.26 1.32 24.51
C LEU A 304 1.74 2.73 24.12
N ARG A 305 3.03 2.83 23.81
CA ARG A 305 3.67 4.00 23.20
C ARG A 305 4.21 3.60 21.82
N VAL A 306 4.03 4.49 20.85
CA VAL A 306 4.54 4.31 19.49
C VAL A 306 5.48 5.46 19.19
N ASP A 307 6.75 5.14 18.98
CA ASP A 307 7.75 6.11 18.51
C ASP A 307 8.01 5.86 17.02
N LEU A 308 7.96 6.92 16.21
CA LEU A 308 8.26 6.89 14.78
C LEU A 308 9.50 7.73 14.51
N GLU A 309 10.56 7.09 14.05
CA GLU A 309 11.82 7.75 13.67
C GLU A 309 12.04 7.60 12.17
N LEU A 310 12.25 8.72 11.46
CA LEU A 310 12.59 8.66 10.04
C LEU A 310 14.05 8.21 9.90
N VAL A 311 14.26 7.06 9.26
CA VAL A 311 15.61 6.47 9.07
C VAL A 311 16.24 6.99 7.79
N ASN A 312 15.48 6.95 6.69
CA ASN A 312 15.91 7.47 5.39
C ASN A 312 14.71 7.73 4.48
N LEU A 313 14.98 8.38 3.35
CA LEU A 313 14.03 8.54 2.26
C LEU A 313 14.64 8.10 0.92
N ALA A 314 13.80 7.50 0.07
CA ALA A 314 14.14 7.25 -1.33
C ALA A 314 13.19 8.02 -2.24
N VAL A 315 13.73 8.80 -3.16
CA VAL A 315 12.97 9.46 -4.23
C VAL A 315 13.05 8.60 -5.47
N ILE A 316 11.91 8.29 -6.08
CA ILE A 316 11.82 7.46 -7.27
C ILE A 316 11.11 8.28 -8.35
N ALA A 317 11.88 8.72 -9.34
CA ALA A 317 11.40 9.46 -10.47
C ALA A 317 10.87 8.50 -11.55
N GLN A 318 9.65 8.76 -12.02
CA GLN A 318 9.00 7.99 -13.08
C GLN A 318 8.38 8.95 -14.08
N PRO A 319 8.68 8.82 -15.38
CA PRO A 319 8.01 9.63 -16.38
C PRO A 319 6.57 9.12 -16.59
N LYS A 320 5.64 10.05 -16.76
CA LYS A 320 4.21 9.75 -17.00
C LYS A 320 3.66 10.65 -18.11
N LEU A 321 2.47 10.31 -18.57
CA LEU A 321 1.68 11.17 -19.45
C LEU A 321 0.66 11.92 -18.62
N ASP A 322 0.48 13.21 -18.86
CA ASP A 322 -0.60 13.96 -18.25
C ASP A 322 -1.44 14.73 -19.27
N LEU A 323 -2.73 14.85 -18.95
CA LEU A 323 -3.71 15.54 -19.78
C LEU A 323 -4.56 16.44 -18.90
N LYS A 324 -4.76 17.66 -19.36
CA LYS A 324 -5.65 18.62 -18.69
C LYS A 324 -7.10 18.33 -19.09
N VAL A 325 -7.96 18.18 -18.10
CA VAL A 325 -9.39 17.89 -18.29
C VAL A 325 -10.25 18.90 -17.53
N GLU A 326 -11.48 19.09 -17.99
CA GLU A 326 -12.49 19.91 -17.32
C GLU A 326 -13.56 19.00 -16.71
N ILE A 327 -13.81 19.17 -15.42
CA ILE A 327 -14.88 18.53 -14.67
C ILE A 327 -15.99 19.55 -14.50
N LYS A 328 -17.17 19.27 -15.06
CA LYS A 328 -18.26 20.23 -15.10
C LYS A 328 -19.59 19.61 -14.70
N LYS A 329 -20.37 20.40 -13.97
CA LYS A 329 -21.81 20.23 -13.78
C LYS A 329 -22.52 21.53 -14.17
N ARG A 330 -23.85 21.55 -14.08
CA ARG A 330 -24.65 22.73 -14.51
C ARG A 330 -24.23 24.04 -13.83
N THR A 331 -23.79 23.99 -12.59
CA THR A 331 -23.55 25.18 -11.75
C THR A 331 -22.09 25.43 -11.39
N ALA A 332 -21.18 24.50 -11.72
CA ALA A 332 -19.76 24.62 -11.37
C ALA A 332 -18.88 23.90 -12.40
N ALA A 333 -17.65 24.39 -12.56
CA ALA A 333 -16.62 23.78 -13.39
C ALA A 333 -15.28 23.82 -12.65
N SER A 334 -14.40 22.88 -12.96
CA SER A 334 -13.07 22.77 -12.36
C SER A 334 -12.12 22.09 -13.34
N GLN A 335 -10.91 22.61 -13.50
CA GLN A 335 -9.89 21.97 -14.34
C GLN A 335 -8.93 21.15 -13.48
N ARG A 336 -8.54 19.97 -13.95
CA ARG A 336 -7.58 19.10 -13.28
C ARG A 336 -6.56 18.54 -14.26
N GLN A 337 -5.34 18.37 -13.78
CA GLN A 337 -4.33 17.58 -14.48
C GLN A 337 -4.52 16.13 -14.05
N VAL A 338 -4.69 15.24 -15.03
CA VAL A 338 -4.82 13.80 -14.78
C VAL A 338 -3.63 13.10 -15.40
N ALA A 339 -2.92 12.30 -14.60
CA ALA A 339 -1.78 11.53 -15.03
C ALA A 339 -2.19 10.09 -15.37
N TRP A 340 -1.64 9.53 -16.45
CA TRP A 340 -1.64 8.11 -16.73
C TRP A 340 -0.27 7.53 -16.40
N ASP A 341 -0.29 6.48 -15.59
CA ASP A 341 0.88 5.78 -15.13
C ASP A 341 1.25 4.67 -16.15
N PRO A 342 2.33 4.83 -16.93
CA PRO A 342 2.76 3.84 -17.92
C PRO A 342 3.36 2.57 -17.31
N LEU A 343 3.71 2.57 -16.03
CA LEU A 343 4.21 1.40 -15.35
C LEU A 343 3.05 0.49 -14.92
N ARG A 344 1.99 1.10 -14.41
CA ARG A 344 0.80 0.37 -13.90
C ARG A 344 -0.32 0.22 -14.94
N HIS A 345 -0.22 0.93 -16.07
CA HIS A 345 -1.25 1.09 -17.10
C HIS A 345 -2.59 1.62 -16.58
N THR A 346 -2.57 2.38 -15.48
CA THR A 346 -3.76 2.94 -14.83
C THR A 346 -3.74 4.46 -14.85
N VAL A 347 -4.90 5.06 -14.71
CA VAL A 347 -5.03 6.51 -14.49
C VAL A 347 -4.83 6.77 -13.01
N GLU A 348 -4.02 7.77 -12.70
CA GLU A 348 -3.80 8.16 -11.31
C GLU A 348 -5.08 8.78 -10.73
N PRO A 349 -5.47 8.37 -9.51
CA PRO A 349 -6.67 8.88 -8.90
C PRO A 349 -6.52 10.37 -8.59
N LEU A 350 -7.60 11.11 -8.81
CA LEU A 350 -7.70 12.49 -8.37
C LEU A 350 -7.75 12.54 -6.84
N ALA A 351 -7.19 13.60 -6.26
CA ALA A 351 -7.23 13.82 -4.83
C ALA A 351 -8.48 14.60 -4.43
N CYS A 352 -9.01 14.28 -3.25
CA CYS A 352 -10.01 15.11 -2.58
C CYS A 352 -9.34 16.39 -2.06
N ASP A 353 -9.92 17.54 -2.39
CA ASP A 353 -9.38 18.85 -1.98
C ASP A 353 -9.52 19.08 -0.46
N ILE A 354 -10.20 18.22 0.28
CA ILE A 354 -10.55 18.38 1.70
C ILE A 354 -9.62 17.53 2.56
N CYS A 355 -9.63 16.21 2.37
CA CYS A 355 -8.78 15.29 3.12
C CYS A 355 -7.42 15.03 2.46
N GLY A 356 -7.26 15.39 1.18
CA GLY A 356 -6.03 15.17 0.42
C GLY A 356 -5.80 13.72 -0.01
N LEU A 357 -6.70 12.78 0.30
CA LEU A 357 -6.58 11.37 -0.09
C LEU A 357 -7.10 11.13 -1.51
N PRO A 358 -6.61 10.09 -2.21
CA PRO A 358 -7.11 9.72 -3.54
C PRO A 358 -8.57 9.23 -3.45
N GLY A 359 -9.35 9.43 -4.50
CA GLY A 359 -10.72 8.93 -4.60
C GLY A 359 -11.01 8.30 -5.95
N GLU A 360 -11.61 7.11 -5.95
CA GLU A 360 -12.19 6.49 -7.15
C GLU A 360 -13.47 7.24 -7.58
N GLU A 361 -14.24 7.70 -6.59
CA GLU A 361 -15.42 8.54 -6.78
C GLU A 361 -15.28 9.86 -6.03
N LEU A 362 -15.42 10.97 -6.76
CA LEU A 362 -15.37 12.32 -6.20
C LEU A 362 -16.58 13.15 -6.66
N HIS A 363 -17.07 14.00 -5.76
CA HIS A 363 -18.15 14.94 -6.02
C HIS A 363 -17.59 16.34 -6.28
N LEU A 364 -18.14 17.02 -7.28
CA LEU A 364 -17.85 18.42 -7.55
C LEU A 364 -18.72 19.33 -6.66
N CYS A 365 -18.08 20.10 -5.80
CA CYS A 365 -18.68 21.17 -4.99
C CYS A 365 -19.12 22.35 -5.89
N GLU A 366 -20.08 23.16 -5.43
CA GLU A 366 -20.47 24.41 -6.11
C GLU A 366 -19.29 25.37 -6.33
N ASN A 367 -18.30 25.36 -5.44
CA ASN A 367 -17.12 26.23 -5.53
C ASN A 367 -15.94 25.59 -6.29
N GLY A 368 -16.18 24.50 -7.04
CA GLY A 368 -15.16 23.88 -7.90
C GLY A 368 -14.19 22.92 -7.20
N HIS A 369 -14.39 22.64 -5.91
CA HIS A 369 -13.62 21.63 -5.18
C HIS A 369 -14.10 20.20 -5.45
N LEU A 370 -13.20 19.24 -5.50
CA LEU A 370 -13.51 17.81 -5.52
C LEU A 370 -13.47 17.24 -4.11
N ALA A 371 -14.47 16.44 -3.74
CA ALA A 371 -14.57 15.87 -2.40
C ALA A 371 -15.11 14.45 -2.42
N HIS A 372 -14.61 13.57 -1.54
CA HIS A 372 -15.28 12.31 -1.23
C HIS A 372 -16.67 12.57 -0.65
N ALA A 373 -17.56 11.58 -0.73
CA ALA A 373 -18.89 11.65 -0.12
C ALA A 373 -18.83 12.00 1.38
N ALA A 374 -17.89 11.41 2.12
CA ALA A 374 -17.68 11.69 3.55
C ALA A 374 -17.10 13.09 3.84
N CYS A 375 -16.52 13.76 2.83
CA CYS A 375 -15.99 15.11 2.93
C CYS A 375 -17.00 16.19 2.48
N LEU A 376 -18.23 15.79 2.16
CA LEU A 376 -19.31 16.70 1.85
C LEU A 376 -19.87 17.33 3.13
N ALA A 377 -20.27 18.59 3.01
CA ALA A 377 -21.09 19.25 4.00
C ALA A 377 -22.57 18.83 3.83
N PRO A 378 -23.41 19.02 4.85
CA PRO A 378 -24.85 18.81 4.73
C PRO A 378 -25.45 19.55 3.52
N GLN A 379 -26.34 18.88 2.78
CA GLN A 379 -26.95 19.48 1.59
C GLN A 379 -27.94 20.58 1.96
N CYS A 380 -28.03 21.62 1.14
CA CYS A 380 -29.05 22.65 1.32
C CYS A 380 -30.46 22.05 1.20
N VAL A 381 -31.31 22.32 2.20
CA VAL A 381 -32.71 21.83 2.24
C VAL A 381 -33.53 22.27 1.03
N GLU A 382 -33.22 23.44 0.46
CA GLU A 382 -33.99 24.04 -0.63
C GLU A 382 -33.50 23.55 -2.01
N CYS A 383 -32.24 23.83 -2.34
CA CYS A 383 -31.72 23.60 -3.69
C CYS A 383 -30.96 22.29 -3.87
N LYS A 384 -30.72 21.53 -2.78
CA LYS A 384 -29.96 20.26 -2.76
C LYS A 384 -28.56 20.35 -3.38
N ARG A 385 -28.00 21.55 -3.51
CA ARG A 385 -26.65 21.78 -4.02
C ARG A 385 -25.61 21.16 -3.09
N THR A 386 -24.52 20.70 -3.70
CA THR A 386 -23.45 19.96 -3.01
C THR A 386 -22.33 20.92 -2.63
N PHE A 387 -22.02 21.00 -1.34
CA PHE A 387 -20.88 21.75 -0.81
C PHE A 387 -19.92 20.79 -0.12
N CYS A 388 -18.62 21.07 -0.18
CA CYS A 388 -17.63 20.36 0.62
C CYS A 388 -17.47 21.02 1.99
N GLN A 389 -16.85 20.32 2.94
CA GLN A 389 -16.63 20.85 4.29
C GLN A 389 -15.80 22.15 4.32
N LYS A 390 -14.88 22.35 3.37
CA LYS A 390 -14.15 23.63 3.22
C LYS A 390 -15.05 24.81 2.84
N CYS A 391 -16.17 24.53 2.19
CA CYS A 391 -17.15 25.55 1.80
C CYS A 391 -18.39 25.53 2.71
N ALA A 392 -18.29 24.92 3.90
CA ALA A 392 -19.39 24.87 4.86
C ALA A 392 -19.84 26.26 5.31
N GLU A 393 -18.97 27.28 5.25
CA GLU A 393 -19.32 28.69 5.50
C GLU A 393 -20.36 29.24 4.52
N SER A 394 -20.50 28.64 3.33
CA SER A 394 -21.55 28.97 2.36
C SER A 394 -22.92 28.38 2.73
N LEU A 395 -23.00 27.65 3.85
CA LEU A 395 -24.21 27.10 4.43
C LEU A 395 -24.47 27.76 5.79
N GLN A 396 -25.71 28.15 6.03
CA GLN A 396 -26.18 28.61 7.34
C GLN A 396 -27.38 27.78 7.77
N ASN A 397 -27.61 27.66 9.06
CA ASN A 397 -28.78 26.94 9.57
C ASN A 397 -29.99 27.87 9.61
N CYS A 398 -31.14 27.38 9.17
CA CYS A 398 -32.40 28.07 9.37
C CYS A 398 -32.68 28.17 10.88
N VAL A 399 -32.95 29.38 11.38
CA VAL A 399 -33.18 29.61 12.82
C VAL A 399 -34.43 28.90 13.38
N VAL A 400 -35.33 28.45 12.50
CA VAL A 400 -36.62 27.82 12.85
C VAL A 400 -36.52 26.30 12.88
N CYS A 401 -35.91 25.67 11.86
CA CYS A 401 -35.83 24.21 11.74
C CYS A 401 -34.42 23.63 11.89
N ALA A 402 -33.41 24.46 12.10
CA ALA A 402 -31.99 24.11 12.19
C ALA A 402 -31.41 23.39 10.94
N ARG A 403 -32.18 23.22 9.86
CA ARG A 403 -31.69 22.62 8.61
C ARG A 403 -30.76 23.58 7.84
N PRO A 404 -29.73 23.07 7.15
CA PRO A 404 -28.78 23.88 6.38
C PRO A 404 -29.43 24.51 5.13
N VAL A 405 -29.12 25.77 4.88
CA VAL A 405 -29.56 26.60 3.75
C VAL A 405 -28.35 27.31 3.15
N CYS A 406 -28.13 27.22 1.85
CA CYS A 406 -26.97 27.86 1.22
C CYS A 406 -27.19 29.35 0.96
N VAL A 407 -26.10 30.08 0.71
CA VAL A 407 -26.13 31.50 0.33
C VAL A 407 -27.02 31.84 -0.87
N HIS A 408 -27.31 30.87 -1.75
CA HIS A 408 -28.18 31.08 -2.90
C HIS A 408 -29.68 30.90 -2.60
N SER A 409 -30.02 30.29 -1.47
CA SER A 409 -31.40 29.95 -1.10
C SER A 409 -31.77 30.44 0.30
N LEU A 410 -30.88 31.18 0.96
CA LEU A 410 -31.17 31.77 2.26
C LEU A 410 -32.08 32.97 2.08
N ALA A 411 -33.11 33.05 2.91
CA ALA A 411 -33.93 34.23 3.07
C ALA A 411 -33.52 34.95 4.36
N ARG A 412 -33.13 36.22 4.25
CA ARG A 412 -32.91 37.10 5.40
C ARG A 412 -34.20 37.85 5.70
N CYS A 413 -34.64 37.77 6.95
CA CYS A 413 -35.78 38.57 7.38
C CYS A 413 -35.44 40.08 7.31
N PRO A 414 -36.27 40.92 6.69
CA PRO A 414 -36.01 42.36 6.62
C PRO A 414 -36.03 43.03 8.00
N GLU A 415 -36.75 42.49 8.97
CA GLU A 415 -36.89 43.07 10.31
C GLU A 415 -35.79 42.63 11.28
N CYS A 416 -35.51 41.32 11.38
CA CYS A 416 -34.58 40.78 12.36
C CYS A 416 -33.27 40.23 11.78
N GLN A 417 -33.09 40.29 10.45
CA GLN A 417 -31.89 39.84 9.71
C GLN A 417 -31.48 38.36 9.87
N ARG A 418 -32.25 37.58 10.65
CA ARG A 418 -32.03 36.14 10.84
C ARG A 418 -32.25 35.37 9.53
N VAL A 419 -31.52 34.27 9.39
CA VAL A 419 -31.59 33.39 8.22
C VAL A 419 -32.67 32.32 8.39
N THR A 420 -33.48 32.16 7.35
CA THR A 420 -34.57 31.18 7.24
C THR A 420 -34.51 30.46 5.89
N CYS A 421 -35.05 29.24 5.82
CA CYS A 421 -35.40 28.63 4.54
C CYS A 421 -36.71 29.23 4.00
N HIS A 422 -37.03 29.01 2.72
CA HIS A 422 -38.21 29.61 2.09
C HIS A 422 -39.52 29.20 2.78
N GLU A 423 -39.60 27.98 3.31
CA GLU A 423 -40.76 27.49 4.08
C GLU A 423 -40.98 28.24 5.41
N HIS A 424 -39.95 28.87 5.98
CA HIS A 424 -40.02 29.50 7.31
C HIS A 424 -39.77 31.01 7.28
N VAL A 425 -39.96 31.63 6.11
CA VAL A 425 -39.95 33.09 5.98
C VAL A 425 -41.03 33.66 6.93
N ASN A 426 -40.68 34.73 7.66
CA ASN A 426 -41.53 35.37 8.69
C ASN A 426 -41.80 34.56 9.97
N LEU A 427 -41.33 33.33 10.11
CA LEU A 427 -41.47 32.55 11.37
C LEU A 427 -40.31 32.78 12.35
N CYS A 428 -39.40 33.70 12.03
CA CYS A 428 -38.20 34.02 12.82
C CYS A 428 -38.45 35.01 13.98
N HIS A 429 -39.66 35.58 14.08
CA HIS A 429 -40.10 36.54 15.11
C HIS A 429 -41.54 36.28 15.59
N ALA A 430 -42.03 35.04 15.48
CA ALA A 430 -43.44 34.68 15.70
C ALA A 430 -43.95 34.84 17.15
N ALA A 431 -43.08 34.76 18.16
CA ALA A 431 -43.45 34.94 19.57
C ALA A 431 -42.50 35.94 20.25
N ASN A 432 -42.89 37.22 20.30
CA ASN A 432 -42.16 38.29 21.01
C ASN A 432 -40.70 38.49 20.56
N GLY A 433 -40.40 38.29 19.27
CA GLY A 433 -39.04 38.43 18.72
C GLY A 433 -38.17 37.17 18.81
N GLU A 434 -38.70 36.05 19.31
CA GLU A 434 -38.04 34.75 19.24
C GLU A 434 -38.48 33.92 18.01
N PRO A 435 -37.60 33.04 17.49
CA PRO A 435 -37.94 32.12 16.40
C PRO A 435 -38.97 31.10 16.88
N GLN A 436 -39.91 30.73 15.99
CA GLN A 436 -40.84 29.64 16.27
C GLN A 436 -40.05 28.33 16.45
N ARG A 437 -40.11 27.71 17.64
CA ARG A 437 -39.46 26.41 17.90
C ARG A 437 -40.30 25.30 17.28
N ILE A 438 -39.89 24.81 16.13
CA ILE A 438 -40.40 23.54 15.60
C ILE A 438 -39.59 22.44 16.28
N GLN A 439 -40.24 21.56 17.06
CA GLN A 439 -39.57 20.40 17.62
C GLN A 439 -38.98 19.57 16.46
N ALA A 440 -37.66 19.41 16.44
CA ALA A 440 -37.00 18.53 15.49
C ALA A 440 -37.54 17.11 15.70
N ALA A 441 -38.14 16.52 14.67
CA ALA A 441 -38.54 15.13 14.71
C ALA A 441 -37.30 14.26 14.98
N SER A 442 -37.42 13.32 15.92
CA SER A 442 -36.40 12.31 16.24
C SER A 442 -35.90 11.63 14.96
N PRO A 443 -34.60 11.29 14.86
CA PRO A 443 -34.02 10.63 13.69
C PRO A 443 -34.70 9.29 13.31
N GLU A 444 -35.47 8.68 14.21
CA GLU A 444 -36.27 7.47 13.93
C GLU A 444 -37.43 7.70 12.92
N ALA A 445 -37.92 8.94 12.77
CA ALA A 445 -39.01 9.28 11.84
C ALA A 445 -38.53 9.53 10.40
N ALA A 446 -37.23 9.77 10.18
CA ALA A 446 -36.68 10.00 8.84
C ALA A 446 -36.48 8.68 8.05
N ALA A 447 -36.20 7.57 8.74
CA ALA A 447 -36.02 6.25 8.12
C ALA A 447 -37.34 5.63 7.61
N SER A 448 -38.49 6.11 8.08
CA SER A 448 -39.81 5.59 7.72
C SER A 448 -40.41 6.24 6.46
N LEU A 449 -39.85 7.38 5.99
CA LEU A 449 -40.36 8.13 4.84
C LEU A 449 -39.68 7.80 3.51
N GLU A 450 -38.53 7.11 3.51
CA GLU A 450 -37.87 6.63 2.28
C GLU A 450 -38.50 5.35 1.68
N LYS A 451 -39.51 4.76 2.34
CA LYS A 451 -40.14 3.49 1.91
C LYS A 451 -41.49 3.61 1.19
N ALA A 452 -41.86 4.80 0.71
CA ALA A 452 -43.13 4.98 0.00
C ALA A 452 -42.92 5.41 -1.47
N ALA A 453 -42.75 4.41 -2.35
CA ALA A 453 -43.12 4.51 -3.76
C ALA A 453 -44.37 3.61 -4.00
N PRO A 454 -45.30 3.99 -4.90
CA PRO A 454 -46.66 3.50 -4.85
C PRO A 454 -46.80 2.07 -5.40
N ALA A 455 -47.60 1.28 -4.71
CA ALA A 455 -48.04 -0.05 -5.15
C ALA A 455 -48.98 0.05 -6.36
N ALA A 456 -48.67 -0.70 -7.42
CA ALA A 456 -49.61 -0.99 -8.49
C ALA A 456 -50.58 -2.12 -8.07
N ALA A 457 -51.82 -2.01 -8.55
CA ALA A 457 -53.00 -2.79 -8.14
C ALA A 457 -52.97 -4.30 -8.52
N PRO A 458 -53.83 -5.14 -7.91
CA PRO A 458 -53.73 -6.60 -7.94
C PRO A 458 -54.72 -7.27 -8.91
N VAL A 459 -54.33 -8.42 -9.49
CA VAL A 459 -55.26 -9.45 -10.04
C VAL A 459 -54.55 -10.84 -10.01
N PRO A 460 -55.26 -11.99 -10.08
CA PRO A 460 -55.42 -12.90 -8.96
C PRO A 460 -54.79 -14.30 -9.20
N THR A 461 -54.64 -15.07 -8.13
CA THR A 461 -54.30 -16.49 -8.16
C THR A 461 -55.50 -17.35 -8.56
N PRO A 462 -55.23 -18.56 -9.07
CA PRO A 462 -55.97 -19.71 -8.60
C PRO A 462 -55.04 -20.88 -8.22
N HIS A 463 -55.31 -21.45 -7.04
CA HIS A 463 -54.91 -22.81 -6.67
C HIS A 463 -55.97 -23.81 -7.16
N GLY A 464 -55.54 -25.01 -7.54
CA GLY A 464 -56.38 -26.21 -7.46
C GLY A 464 -56.06 -27.31 -8.49
N ALA A 465 -55.32 -28.34 -8.05
CA ALA A 465 -55.43 -29.77 -8.42
C ALA A 465 -54.13 -30.48 -7.98
N GLU A 466 -54.06 -31.01 -6.76
CA GLU A 466 -54.46 -32.38 -6.39
C GLU A 466 -53.51 -33.44 -6.99
N LEU A 467 -52.54 -33.91 -6.21
CA LEU A 467 -52.62 -35.20 -5.50
C LEU A 467 -52.87 -36.39 -6.45
N ALA A 468 -51.82 -36.85 -7.10
CA ALA A 468 -51.73 -38.23 -7.56
C ALA A 468 -50.36 -38.83 -7.18
N ALA A 469 -50.43 -39.80 -6.26
CA ALA A 469 -49.54 -40.94 -6.16
C ALA A 469 -48.08 -40.71 -5.73
N ARG A 470 -47.89 -40.46 -4.43
CA ARG A 470 -46.83 -41.13 -3.67
C ARG A 470 -47.17 -42.63 -3.60
N ARG A 471 -46.36 -43.49 -4.22
CA ARG A 471 -45.81 -44.75 -3.63
C ARG A 471 -45.21 -45.67 -4.71
N LYS A 472 -43.90 -45.89 -4.57
CA LYS A 472 -43.02 -47.02 -5.01
C LYS A 472 -41.71 -46.43 -5.54
N ALA A 473 -40.51 -46.95 -5.35
CA ALA A 473 -39.93 -47.82 -4.33
C ALA A 473 -38.40 -47.54 -4.31
N ALA A 474 -37.77 -47.87 -3.19
CA ALA A 474 -36.35 -47.78 -2.83
C ALA A 474 -35.27 -48.04 -3.91
N LYS A 475 -34.09 -47.40 -3.67
CA LYS A 475 -32.69 -47.83 -3.91
C LYS A 475 -32.11 -47.76 -5.34
N LYS A 476 -31.16 -46.81 -5.53
CA LYS A 476 -29.71 -47.08 -5.66
C LYS A 476 -28.91 -45.76 -5.59
N ARG A 477 -27.98 -45.67 -4.63
CA ARG A 477 -26.93 -44.63 -4.55
C ARG A 477 -26.01 -44.80 -5.76
N GLY A 478 -25.98 -43.81 -6.65
CA GLY A 478 -24.99 -43.66 -7.71
C GLY A 478 -24.12 -42.44 -7.42
N ILE A 479 -22.81 -42.60 -7.63
CA ILE A 479 -21.74 -41.62 -7.48
C ILE A 479 -22.06 -40.33 -8.28
N PRO A 480 -21.82 -39.10 -7.79
CA PRO A 480 -22.08 -37.90 -8.56
C PRO A 480 -21.09 -37.79 -9.73
N LYS A 481 -21.62 -37.81 -10.96
CA LYS A 481 -20.86 -37.48 -12.18
C LYS A 481 -20.55 -35.98 -12.20
N ALA A 482 -19.30 -35.67 -12.54
CA ALA A 482 -18.76 -34.33 -12.67
C ALA A 482 -19.59 -33.45 -13.63
N ARG A 483 -19.78 -32.21 -13.20
CA ARG A 483 -20.41 -31.12 -13.94
C ARG A 483 -19.46 -30.73 -15.08
N THR A 484 -19.79 -31.15 -16.31
CA THR A 484 -19.05 -30.75 -17.52
C THR A 484 -19.25 -29.25 -17.73
N THR A 485 -18.18 -28.48 -17.56
CA THR A 485 -18.09 -27.08 -17.95
C THR A 485 -18.19 -26.99 -19.46
N SER A 486 -19.28 -26.39 -19.94
CA SER A 486 -19.43 -25.93 -21.32
C SER A 486 -18.30 -24.95 -21.65
N VAL A 487 -17.33 -25.41 -22.45
CA VAL A 487 -16.30 -24.57 -23.05
C VAL A 487 -16.97 -23.67 -24.09
N LYS A 488 -17.13 -22.38 -23.79
CA LYS A 488 -17.42 -21.38 -24.83
C LYS A 488 -16.17 -21.24 -25.70
N LYS A 489 -16.34 -21.28 -27.03
CA LYS A 489 -15.28 -21.05 -28.02
C LYS A 489 -14.63 -19.67 -27.79
N PRO A 490 -13.29 -19.54 -27.94
CA PRO A 490 -12.62 -18.25 -27.88
C PRO A 490 -13.11 -17.37 -29.04
N VAL A 491 -13.51 -16.14 -28.71
CA VAL A 491 -13.63 -15.07 -29.71
C VAL A 491 -12.21 -14.66 -30.07
N ALA A 492 -11.90 -14.50 -31.36
CA ALA A 492 -10.57 -14.11 -31.81
C ALA A 492 -10.14 -12.78 -31.16
N GLY A 493 -9.01 -12.81 -30.45
CA GLY A 493 -8.40 -11.62 -29.86
C GLY A 493 -7.94 -10.62 -30.93
N PRO A 494 -7.71 -9.35 -30.57
CA PRO A 494 -7.21 -8.34 -31.50
C PRO A 494 -5.85 -8.75 -32.10
N THR A 495 -5.65 -8.50 -33.41
CA THR A 495 -4.38 -8.77 -34.10
C THR A 495 -3.36 -7.66 -33.82
N GLY A 496 -2.20 -8.03 -33.29
CA GLY A 496 -1.02 -7.20 -33.07
C GLY A 496 -0.18 -6.99 -34.35
N ASP A 497 0.40 -5.80 -34.49
CA ASP A 497 1.40 -5.49 -35.51
C ASP A 497 2.80 -5.95 -35.12
N TYR A 498 3.26 -5.71 -33.89
CA TYR A 498 4.61 -6.05 -33.41
C TYR A 498 4.65 -6.19 -31.88
N VAL A 499 5.75 -6.69 -31.32
CA VAL A 499 5.97 -6.79 -29.86
C VAL A 499 7.29 -6.15 -29.44
N ASP A 500 7.25 -5.30 -28.42
CA ASP A 500 8.43 -4.71 -27.77
C ASP A 500 8.72 -5.45 -26.46
N ILE A 501 9.97 -5.86 -26.22
CA ILE A 501 10.39 -6.63 -25.03
C ILE A 501 11.40 -5.82 -24.22
N TYR A 502 11.13 -5.66 -22.93
CA TYR A 502 12.00 -4.99 -21.97
C TYR A 502 12.51 -5.97 -20.92
N PHE A 503 13.81 -5.94 -20.63
CA PHE A 503 14.46 -6.75 -19.59
C PHE A 503 15.70 -6.04 -19.03
N GLY A 504 16.07 -6.36 -17.79
CA GLY A 504 17.19 -5.72 -17.09
C GLY A 504 17.92 -6.68 -16.15
N ALA A 505 19.13 -6.29 -15.73
CA ALA A 505 19.93 -7.10 -14.81
C ALA A 505 19.51 -6.94 -13.34
N ALA A 506 18.93 -5.80 -12.99
CA ALA A 506 18.60 -5.44 -11.62
C ALA A 506 17.36 -6.18 -11.05
N LYS A 507 16.47 -6.66 -11.92
CA LYS A 507 15.29 -7.45 -11.52
C LYS A 507 15.11 -8.63 -12.45
N PRO A 508 14.70 -9.80 -11.95
CA PRO A 508 14.42 -10.94 -12.79
C PRO A 508 13.03 -10.82 -13.44
N LEU A 509 12.81 -9.72 -14.18
CA LEU A 509 11.54 -9.38 -14.82
C LEU A 509 11.75 -9.16 -16.33
N VAL A 510 10.88 -9.78 -17.13
CA VAL A 510 10.80 -9.58 -18.58
C VAL A 510 9.38 -9.12 -18.91
N SER A 511 9.23 -7.98 -19.60
CA SER A 511 7.91 -7.45 -19.97
C SER A 511 7.79 -7.33 -21.48
N ALA A 512 6.72 -7.87 -22.06
CA ALA A 512 6.39 -7.81 -23.47
C ALA A 512 5.12 -6.98 -23.71
N TYR A 513 5.22 -6.03 -24.65
CA TYR A 513 4.15 -5.10 -25.02
C TYR A 513 3.68 -5.42 -26.44
N VAL A 514 2.40 -5.76 -26.60
CA VAL A 514 1.80 -6.04 -27.90
C VAL A 514 1.24 -4.75 -28.51
N MET A 515 1.62 -4.46 -29.75
CA MET A 515 1.41 -3.16 -30.38
C MET A 515 0.55 -3.27 -31.64
N VAL A 516 -0.39 -2.35 -31.85
CA VAL A 516 -1.18 -2.17 -33.10
C VAL A 516 -1.20 -0.70 -33.46
N LYS A 517 -0.71 -0.32 -34.64
CA LYS A 517 -0.61 1.07 -35.11
C LYS A 517 0.02 1.98 -34.07
N LYS A 518 1.10 1.50 -33.42
CA LYS A 518 1.79 2.15 -32.30
C LYS A 518 0.95 2.34 -31.02
N ARG A 519 -0.19 1.65 -30.92
CA ARG A 519 -1.02 1.59 -29.70
C ARG A 519 -0.78 0.26 -29.01
N GLU A 520 -0.51 0.29 -27.71
CA GLU A 520 -0.46 -0.92 -26.91
C GLU A 520 -1.86 -1.49 -26.73
N ILE A 521 -1.99 -2.80 -26.92
CA ILE A 521 -3.25 -3.54 -26.73
C ILE A 521 -3.17 -4.58 -25.61
N ALA A 522 -1.96 -4.98 -25.21
CA ALA A 522 -1.72 -5.90 -24.11
C ALA A 522 -0.28 -5.81 -23.58
N VAL A 523 -0.11 -6.06 -22.29
CA VAL A 523 1.20 -6.26 -21.65
C VAL A 523 1.21 -7.61 -20.94
N ARG A 524 2.32 -8.34 -21.08
CA ARG A 524 2.57 -9.58 -20.32
C ARG A 524 3.97 -9.53 -19.73
N SER A 525 4.07 -9.76 -18.43
CA SER A 525 5.32 -9.75 -17.69
C SER A 525 5.57 -11.12 -17.07
N TRP A 526 6.82 -11.58 -17.14
CA TRP A 526 7.31 -12.81 -16.52
C TRP A 526 8.36 -12.46 -15.47
N GLU A 527 8.11 -12.86 -14.23
CA GLU A 527 9.01 -12.63 -13.09
C GLU A 527 9.49 -13.97 -12.54
N LEU A 528 10.81 -14.15 -12.37
CA LEU A 528 11.34 -15.30 -11.66
C LEU A 528 11.23 -15.07 -10.15
N THR A 529 10.39 -15.87 -9.50
CA THR A 529 10.15 -15.85 -8.05
C THR A 529 10.64 -17.16 -7.42
N ASP A 530 10.70 -17.22 -6.09
CA ASP A 530 11.03 -18.45 -5.36
C ASP A 530 9.99 -19.56 -5.57
N GLY A 531 8.78 -19.24 -6.04
CA GLY A 531 7.72 -20.18 -6.36
C GLY A 531 7.61 -20.56 -7.84
N GLY A 532 8.53 -20.09 -8.68
CA GLY A 532 8.51 -20.30 -10.14
C GLY A 532 8.42 -19.00 -10.94
N ILE A 533 8.10 -19.10 -12.23
CA ILE A 533 7.93 -17.95 -13.12
C ILE A 533 6.50 -17.44 -13.02
N ALA A 534 6.28 -16.38 -12.26
CA ALA A 534 4.98 -15.74 -12.16
C ALA A 534 4.67 -14.92 -13.42
N VAL A 535 3.42 -15.03 -13.89
CA VAL A 535 2.92 -14.32 -15.07
C VAL A 535 1.90 -13.27 -14.64
N TYR A 536 2.11 -12.05 -15.12
CA TYR A 536 1.18 -10.94 -14.92
C TYR A 536 0.76 -10.40 -16.29
N CYS A 537 -0.54 -10.33 -16.53
CA CYS A 537 -1.08 -9.88 -17.80
C CYS A 537 -2.03 -8.70 -17.61
N GLN A 538 -1.82 -7.64 -18.38
CA GLN A 538 -2.75 -6.52 -18.50
C GLN A 538 -3.25 -6.47 -19.95
N CYS A 539 -4.18 -7.37 -20.26
CA CYS A 539 -4.83 -7.46 -21.57
C CYS A 539 -6.18 -6.71 -21.52
N GLY A 540 -6.41 -5.76 -22.42
CA GLY A 540 -7.64 -4.95 -22.38
C GLY A 540 -8.92 -5.78 -22.57
N ASN A 541 -9.92 -5.60 -21.68
CA ASN A 541 -11.31 -6.08 -21.74
C ASN A 541 -11.61 -7.59 -21.96
N TRP A 542 -10.61 -8.49 -21.88
CA TRP A 542 -10.83 -9.94 -21.94
C TRP A 542 -10.15 -10.61 -20.77
N TYR A 543 -10.79 -11.63 -20.18
CA TYR A 543 -10.18 -12.48 -19.16
C TYR A 543 -8.94 -13.15 -19.75
N CYS A 544 -7.75 -12.71 -19.33
CA CYS A 544 -6.50 -13.34 -19.75
C CYS A 544 -6.33 -14.63 -18.94
N ARG A 545 -6.27 -15.77 -19.65
CA ARG A 545 -6.11 -17.09 -19.03
C ARG A 545 -4.76 -17.26 -18.35
N GLU A 546 -3.75 -16.51 -18.81
CA GLU A 546 -2.38 -16.60 -18.33
C GLU A 546 -2.11 -15.67 -17.13
N ASP A 547 -3.02 -14.75 -16.81
CA ASP A 547 -2.83 -13.84 -15.66
C ASP A 547 -2.86 -14.61 -14.34
N GLY A 548 -1.84 -14.41 -13.50
CA GLY A 548 -1.70 -15.10 -12.22
C GLY A 548 -1.25 -16.55 -12.32
N LEU A 549 -0.92 -17.06 -13.52
CA LEU A 549 -0.28 -18.37 -13.64
C LEU A 549 1.18 -18.32 -13.18
N VAL A 550 1.65 -19.46 -12.70
CA VAL A 550 3.06 -19.68 -12.38
C VAL A 550 3.55 -20.85 -13.22
N TYR A 551 4.65 -20.66 -13.94
CA TYR A 551 5.29 -21.75 -14.68
C TYR A 551 6.49 -22.29 -13.91
N ARG A 552 6.71 -23.60 -14.03
CA ARG A 552 7.94 -24.23 -13.56
C ARG A 552 9.14 -23.69 -14.36
N PRO A 553 10.17 -23.08 -13.73
CA PRO A 553 11.35 -22.62 -14.45
C PRO A 553 12.13 -23.77 -15.08
N ALA A 554 12.68 -23.57 -16.27
CA ALA A 554 13.62 -24.48 -16.89
C ALA A 554 15.01 -24.36 -16.23
N PRO A 555 15.86 -25.40 -16.29
CA PRO A 555 17.23 -25.33 -15.78
C PRO A 555 18.08 -24.31 -16.56
N ASP A 556 19.24 -23.99 -16.00
CA ASP A 556 20.20 -23.09 -16.67
C ASP A 556 20.55 -23.61 -18.08
N GLY A 557 20.72 -22.69 -19.01
CA GLY A 557 20.88 -22.97 -20.45
C GLY A 557 19.58 -23.19 -21.23
N GLN A 558 18.45 -23.52 -20.58
CA GLN A 558 17.14 -23.69 -21.24
C GLN A 558 16.12 -22.60 -20.89
N ILE A 559 16.38 -21.82 -19.84
CA ILE A 559 15.49 -20.75 -19.36
C ILE A 559 15.23 -19.64 -20.40
N GLU A 560 16.24 -19.25 -21.17
CA GLU A 560 16.06 -18.27 -22.26
C GLU A 560 15.16 -18.81 -23.37
N ALA A 561 15.30 -20.10 -23.68
CA ALA A 561 14.44 -20.77 -24.66
C ALA A 561 13.00 -20.89 -24.14
N GLN A 562 12.80 -21.13 -22.85
CA GLN A 562 11.48 -21.13 -22.21
C GLN A 562 10.82 -19.75 -22.29
N ILE A 563 11.50 -18.69 -21.86
CA ILE A 563 10.94 -17.33 -21.92
C ILE A 563 10.64 -16.92 -23.37
N MET A 564 11.54 -17.25 -24.31
CA MET A 564 11.26 -17.04 -25.73
C MET A 564 10.07 -17.87 -26.22
N SER A 565 9.83 -19.08 -25.71
CA SER A 565 8.62 -19.87 -26.01
C SER A 565 7.37 -19.15 -25.51
N ASN A 566 7.37 -18.67 -24.26
CA ASN A 566 6.24 -17.93 -23.70
C ASN A 566 5.94 -16.64 -24.48
N ILE A 567 6.99 -15.95 -24.96
CA ILE A 567 6.85 -14.79 -25.85
C ILE A 567 6.23 -15.20 -27.19
N ARG A 568 6.66 -16.30 -27.80
CA ARG A 568 6.06 -16.80 -29.06
C ARG A 568 4.60 -17.18 -28.88
N GLU A 569 4.22 -17.73 -27.73
CA GLU A 569 2.82 -18.02 -27.40
C GLU A 569 1.99 -16.73 -27.32
N LEU A 570 2.52 -15.68 -26.68
CA LEU A 570 1.91 -14.34 -26.70
C LEU A 570 1.78 -13.80 -28.13
N MET A 571 2.83 -13.93 -28.96
CA MET A 571 2.77 -13.49 -30.35
C MET A 571 1.70 -14.26 -31.14
N ALA A 572 1.57 -15.57 -30.93
CA ALA A 572 0.54 -16.38 -31.56
C ALA A 572 -0.87 -15.99 -31.09
N GLU A 573 -1.06 -15.73 -29.80
CA GLU A 573 -2.33 -15.26 -29.22
C GLU A 573 -2.82 -13.97 -29.89
N TYR A 574 -1.90 -13.04 -30.16
CA TYR A 574 -2.19 -11.77 -30.81
C TYR A 574 -1.91 -11.79 -32.33
N HIS A 575 -1.67 -12.94 -32.94
CA HIS A 575 -1.41 -13.08 -34.39
C HIS A 575 -0.27 -12.18 -34.92
N VAL A 576 0.75 -11.91 -34.10
CA VAL A 576 1.92 -11.11 -34.47
C VAL A 576 2.95 -12.00 -35.19
N PRO A 577 3.46 -11.61 -36.37
CA PRO A 577 4.53 -12.35 -37.03
C PRO A 577 5.84 -12.36 -36.22
N GLU A 578 6.50 -13.50 -36.09
CA GLU A 578 7.76 -13.66 -35.31
C GLU A 578 8.87 -12.66 -35.67
N LYS A 579 8.90 -12.17 -36.92
CA LYS A 579 9.89 -11.21 -37.41
C LYS A 579 9.70 -9.79 -36.87
N LYS A 580 8.59 -9.49 -36.19
CA LYS A 580 8.23 -8.18 -35.68
C LYS A 580 8.37 -8.12 -34.15
N LEU A 581 9.58 -8.41 -33.70
CA LEU A 581 9.98 -8.47 -32.30
C LEU A 581 11.16 -7.52 -32.07
N HIS A 582 11.03 -6.63 -31.09
CA HIS A 582 12.07 -5.66 -30.72
C HIS A 582 12.49 -5.86 -29.26
N PHE A 583 13.77 -5.71 -28.96
CA PHE A 583 14.31 -5.95 -27.62
C PHE A 583 15.01 -4.71 -27.08
N TYR A 584 14.74 -4.37 -25.83
CA TYR A 584 15.25 -3.20 -25.14
C TYR A 584 15.86 -3.62 -23.79
N ARG A 585 17.17 -3.36 -23.63
CA ARG A 585 17.88 -3.60 -22.37
C ARG A 585 17.79 -2.35 -21.49
N VAL A 586 17.41 -2.52 -20.22
CA VAL A 586 17.15 -1.39 -19.29
C VAL A 586 18.43 -0.77 -18.70
N VAL A 587 19.63 -1.32 -18.93
CA VAL A 587 20.89 -0.84 -18.34
C VAL A 587 21.71 -0.06 -19.37
N GLY A 588 21.93 1.24 -19.12
CA GLY A 588 22.96 2.08 -19.75
C GLY A 588 22.85 2.24 -21.26
N GLU A 589 22.19 3.33 -21.68
CA GLU A 589 21.84 3.70 -23.06
C GLU A 589 21.00 2.66 -23.83
N ALA A 590 20.01 3.14 -24.58
CA ALA A 590 19.13 2.31 -25.38
C ALA A 590 19.93 1.58 -26.48
N VAL A 591 20.52 0.44 -26.15
CA VAL A 591 21.05 -0.48 -27.14
C VAL A 591 19.89 -1.36 -27.57
N ASP A 592 19.46 -1.18 -28.82
CA ASP A 592 18.56 -2.07 -29.54
C ASP A 592 19.15 -3.49 -29.46
N ALA A 593 18.68 -4.28 -28.51
CA ALA A 593 19.22 -5.60 -28.27
C ALA A 593 18.79 -6.48 -29.45
N ARG A 594 19.72 -7.21 -30.05
CA ARG A 594 19.37 -8.08 -31.20
C ARG A 594 18.69 -9.38 -30.78
N ARG A 595 18.70 -9.70 -29.48
CA ARG A 595 18.12 -10.91 -28.87
C ARG A 595 17.86 -10.73 -27.38
N LEU A 596 17.01 -11.57 -26.81
CA LEU A 596 16.86 -11.72 -25.36
C LEU A 596 18.18 -12.23 -24.76
N ILE A 597 18.70 -11.52 -23.75
CA ILE A 597 19.87 -11.94 -22.97
C ILE A 597 19.49 -11.79 -21.51
N LEU A 598 19.15 -12.91 -20.86
CA LEU A 598 18.80 -12.89 -19.45
C LEU A 598 20.08 -12.82 -18.60
N THR A 599 20.01 -12.09 -17.50
CA THR A 599 21.14 -11.83 -16.58
C THR A 599 20.66 -11.84 -15.13
N GLY A 600 21.57 -11.90 -14.16
CA GLY A 600 21.21 -11.91 -12.73
C GLY A 600 20.57 -13.24 -12.31
N ARG A 601 19.51 -13.20 -11.48
CA ARG A 601 18.80 -14.40 -10.99
C ARG A 601 18.35 -15.36 -12.09
N TRP A 602 18.11 -14.88 -13.31
CA TRP A 602 17.76 -15.75 -14.45
C TRP A 602 18.88 -16.67 -14.93
N LYS A 603 20.14 -16.38 -14.58
CA LYS A 603 21.34 -17.15 -14.96
C LYS A 603 22.04 -17.76 -13.73
N ASP A 604 21.44 -17.65 -12.56
CA ASP A 604 21.93 -18.28 -11.34
C ASP A 604 21.31 -19.68 -11.20
N PRO A 605 22.11 -20.76 -11.31
CA PRO A 605 21.61 -22.12 -11.19
C PRO A 605 20.94 -22.40 -9.85
N ALA A 606 21.43 -21.82 -8.76
CA ALA A 606 20.86 -22.01 -7.42
C ALA A 606 19.49 -21.33 -7.31
N ALA A 607 19.37 -20.09 -7.79
CA ALA A 607 18.09 -19.38 -7.82
C ALA A 607 17.04 -20.08 -8.70
N LEU A 608 17.45 -20.66 -9.83
CA LEU A 608 16.56 -21.43 -10.71
C LEU A 608 16.09 -22.73 -10.05
N GLU A 609 16.98 -23.45 -9.36
CA GLU A 609 16.60 -24.69 -8.69
C GLU A 609 15.74 -24.44 -7.44
N ALA A 610 16.00 -23.37 -6.70
CA ALA A 610 15.14 -22.90 -5.61
C ALA A 610 13.73 -22.57 -6.12
N ALA A 611 13.64 -21.80 -7.23
CA ALA A 611 12.38 -21.46 -7.87
C ALA A 611 11.60 -22.70 -8.38
N ARG A 612 12.32 -23.72 -8.88
CA ARG A 612 11.74 -24.99 -9.31
C ARG A 612 11.20 -25.81 -8.14
N THR A 613 11.97 -25.88 -7.05
CA THR A 613 11.58 -26.59 -5.84
C THR A 613 10.37 -25.91 -5.19
N GLY A 614 10.36 -24.58 -5.10
CA GLY A 614 9.22 -23.83 -4.61
C GLY A 614 7.97 -24.03 -5.47
N PHE A 615 8.11 -24.06 -6.80
CA PHE A 615 6.99 -24.42 -7.69
C PHE A 615 6.45 -25.83 -7.42
N ASP A 616 7.33 -26.81 -7.27
CA ASP A 616 6.93 -28.20 -7.04
C ASP A 616 6.25 -28.38 -5.67
N ASN A 617 6.57 -27.53 -4.69
CA ASN A 617 5.94 -27.49 -3.37
C ASN A 617 4.58 -26.77 -3.33
N LEU A 618 4.20 -26.03 -4.38
CA LEU A 618 2.89 -25.37 -4.49
C LEU A 618 1.75 -26.32 -4.91
N LYS A 619 2.03 -27.60 -5.15
CA LYS A 619 1.08 -28.61 -5.63
C LYS A 619 0.23 -29.27 -4.55
#